data_AF-K2EB49-F1
#
_entry.id   AF-K2EB49-F1
#
_cell.length_a   1.000
_cell.length_b   1.000
_cell.length_c   1.000
_cell.angle_alpha   90.00
_cell.angle_beta   90.00
_cell.angle_gamma   90.00
#
_symmetry.space_group_name_H-M   'P 1'
#
loop_
_entity.id
_entity.type
_entity.pdbx_description
1 polymer ?
#
loop_
_entity_poly.entity_id
_entity_poly.type
_entity_poly.pdbx_seq_one_letter_code
_entity_poly.pdbx_strand_id
1 'polypeptide(L)'
;MKKNKIIIYQSKKGALEFKGDFKRETIWATQAQIVELFDVDQSVVSRHIRNIFKDGEIKEKSNMQKMHIANSDKPVTFYSLDVILSVGYRTNSKVAITFRKWSTQTLREHITKGYTINKKVLAKNYDEFLQAIESVKNLLPNGGQVNARDALELIKMFAGTWLSLDAYDKETLPKTGTRKKQVKITADELQKALQELKNDLLKKKEASKLFGQERGVDAIQGIIGSIFQTVFGKDAYSSLEEKSAHLLYFIVKNHPFVDGNKRSGAFAFVWFLNKSGILRKDKITPEALTVLTLLVAESNPKDKNKMIGLILQLLKK
;
A
#
# COMPACT_ATOMS: atom_id res chain seq x y z
N MET A 1 14.27 31.27 -27.11
CA MET A 1 14.90 31.64 -25.82
C MET A 1 14.29 30.75 -24.73
N LYS A 2 15.03 29.75 -24.20
CA LYS A 2 14.50 28.82 -23.19
C LYS A 2 14.50 29.52 -21.81
N LYS A 3 13.32 29.64 -21.19
CA LYS A 3 13.13 30.22 -19.85
C LYS A 3 14.03 29.50 -18.84
N ASN A 4 14.97 30.23 -18.22
CA ASN A 4 15.65 29.77 -17.01
C ASN A 4 14.56 29.54 -15.95
N LYS A 5 14.32 28.29 -15.58
CA LYS A 5 13.35 27.94 -14.53
C LYS A 5 13.99 28.29 -13.19
N ILE A 6 13.35 29.19 -12.43
CA ILE A 6 13.77 29.58 -11.08
C ILE A 6 13.23 28.55 -10.10
N ILE A 7 14.08 28.03 -9.23
CA ILE A 7 13.71 27.12 -8.14
C ILE A 7 13.68 27.94 -6.85
N ILE A 8 12.49 28.06 -6.26
CA ILE A 8 12.30 28.80 -5.01
C ILE A 8 12.41 27.84 -3.82
N TYR A 9 13.40 28.05 -2.97
CA TYR A 9 13.60 27.35 -1.71
C TYR A 9 13.18 28.26 -0.55
N GLN A 10 12.41 27.75 0.41
CA GLN A 10 11.97 28.54 1.55
C GLN A 10 12.92 28.31 2.73
N SER A 11 13.77 29.31 3.02
CA SER A 11 14.64 29.35 4.20
C SER A 11 13.87 29.98 5.39
N LYS A 12 14.42 29.90 6.60
CA LYS A 12 13.85 30.58 7.77
C LYS A 12 13.91 32.11 7.68
N LYS A 13 14.74 32.67 6.79
CA LYS A 13 14.95 34.11 6.59
C LYS A 13 14.24 34.66 5.35
N GLY A 14 13.63 33.79 4.53
CA GLY A 14 12.90 34.21 3.33
C GLY A 14 12.94 33.16 2.22
N ALA A 15 12.45 33.52 1.04
CA ALA A 15 12.54 32.70 -0.15
C ALA A 15 13.89 32.92 -0.86
N LEU A 16 14.69 31.87 -0.96
CA LEU A 16 15.92 31.81 -1.75
C LEU A 16 15.59 31.37 -3.19
N GLU A 17 15.99 32.16 -4.17
CA GLU A 17 15.79 31.84 -5.59
C GLU A 17 17.07 31.28 -6.21
N PHE A 18 17.03 30.01 -6.63
CA PHE A 18 18.12 29.36 -7.34
C PHE A 18 17.86 29.31 -8.84
N LYS A 19 18.91 29.47 -9.64
CA LYS A 19 18.82 29.26 -11.09
C LYS A 19 18.94 27.75 -11.37
N GLY A 20 17.86 27.13 -11.86
CA GLY A 20 17.87 25.72 -12.25
C GLY A 20 18.37 25.53 -13.68
N ASP A 21 19.32 24.61 -13.87
CA ASP A 21 19.69 24.05 -15.17
C ASP A 21 19.34 22.56 -15.21
N PHE A 22 18.09 22.28 -15.58
CA PHE A 22 17.54 20.93 -15.66
C PHE A 22 18.17 20.08 -16.76
N LYS A 23 18.83 20.67 -17.77
CA LYS A 23 19.53 19.88 -18.79
C LYS A 23 20.80 19.22 -18.26
N ARG A 24 21.42 19.85 -17.27
CA ARG A 24 22.62 19.36 -16.59
C ARG A 24 22.31 18.86 -15.18
N GLU A 25 21.03 18.65 -14.87
CA GLU A 25 20.53 18.17 -13.58
C GLU A 25 21.12 18.94 -12.38
N THR A 26 21.32 20.26 -12.54
CA THR A 26 22.03 21.07 -11.54
C THR A 26 21.29 22.36 -11.20
N ILE A 27 21.68 22.95 -10.08
CA ILE A 27 21.26 24.28 -9.66
C ILE A 27 22.50 25.14 -9.46
N TRP A 28 22.37 26.42 -9.72
CA TRP A 28 23.44 27.39 -9.55
C TRP A 28 23.12 28.33 -8.39
N ALA A 29 24.08 28.47 -7.48
CA ALA A 29 23.99 29.38 -6.34
C ALA A 29 25.22 30.29 -6.28
N THR A 30 25.01 31.54 -5.88
CA THR A 30 26.11 32.43 -5.50
C THR A 30 26.65 32.06 -4.12
N GLN A 31 27.86 32.52 -3.79
CA GLN A 31 28.41 32.30 -2.45
C GLN A 31 27.50 32.86 -1.34
N ALA A 32 26.88 34.02 -1.56
CA ALA A 32 25.95 34.63 -0.60
C ALA A 32 24.72 33.75 -0.34
N GLN A 33 24.20 33.11 -1.38
CA GLN A 33 23.07 32.17 -1.24
C GLN A 33 23.48 30.90 -0.50
N ILE A 34 24.71 30.40 -0.67
CA ILE A 34 25.22 29.24 0.07
C ILE A 34 25.41 29.59 1.55
N VAL A 35 25.89 30.80 1.84
CA VAL A 35 25.98 31.37 3.20
C VAL A 35 24.61 31.38 3.87
N GLU A 36 23.59 31.90 3.19
CA GLU A 36 22.23 31.93 3.74
C GLU A 36 21.63 30.52 3.89
N LEU A 37 21.83 29.65 2.90
CA LEU A 37 21.31 28.29 2.89
C LEU A 37 21.79 27.48 4.09
N PHE A 38 23.08 27.57 4.42
CA PHE A 38 23.67 26.80 5.52
C PHE A 38 23.82 27.60 6.82
N ASP A 39 23.47 28.89 6.85
CA ASP A 39 23.56 29.77 8.02
C ASP A 39 24.98 29.74 8.64
N VAL A 40 25.97 30.07 7.81
CA VAL A 40 27.41 30.09 8.17
C VAL A 40 28.11 31.32 7.60
N ASP A 41 29.22 31.73 8.19
CA ASP A 41 29.97 32.90 7.71
C ASP A 41 30.53 32.73 6.29
N GLN A 42 30.62 33.85 5.57
CA GLN A 42 31.17 33.89 4.22
C GLN A 42 32.60 33.33 4.15
N SER A 43 33.43 33.60 5.17
CA SER A 43 34.81 33.11 5.25
C SER A 43 34.89 31.58 5.32
N VAL A 44 33.90 30.93 5.95
CA VAL A 44 33.79 29.47 6.06
C VAL A 44 33.45 28.87 4.69
N VAL A 45 32.46 29.44 4.01
CA VAL A 45 32.08 29.00 2.65
C VAL A 45 33.24 29.19 1.66
N SER A 46 33.91 30.34 1.66
CA SER A 46 35.09 30.58 0.81
C SER A 46 36.19 29.53 1.04
N ARG A 47 36.45 29.18 2.30
CA ARG A 47 37.47 28.20 2.67
C ARG A 47 37.11 26.82 2.16
N HIS A 48 35.86 26.38 2.34
CA HIS A 48 35.42 25.07 1.87
C HIS A 48 35.44 24.97 0.35
N ILE A 49 34.95 25.99 -0.38
CA ILE A 49 34.99 26.00 -1.85
C ILE A 49 36.44 25.91 -2.35
N ARG A 50 37.35 26.69 -1.75
CA ARG A 50 38.77 26.63 -2.11
C ARG A 50 39.36 25.24 -1.90
N ASN A 51 39.07 24.62 -0.74
CA ASN A 51 39.58 23.27 -0.45
C ASN A 51 38.97 22.22 -1.38
N ILE A 52 37.66 22.30 -1.69
CA ILE A 52 36.98 21.40 -2.64
C ILE A 52 37.72 21.35 -3.99
N PHE A 53 38.10 22.51 -4.52
CA PHE A 53 38.82 22.57 -5.80
C PHE A 53 40.30 22.19 -5.66
N LYS A 54 40.96 22.62 -4.57
CA LYS A 54 42.36 22.28 -4.30
C LYS A 54 42.57 20.78 -4.14
N ASP A 55 41.67 20.12 -3.44
CA ASP A 55 41.73 18.69 -3.14
C ASP A 55 41.29 17.83 -4.34
N GLY A 56 40.81 18.46 -5.41
CA GLY A 56 40.36 17.78 -6.63
C GLY A 56 39.06 17.01 -6.49
N GLU A 57 38.29 17.19 -5.39
CA GLU A 57 37.00 16.52 -5.20
C GLU A 57 36.01 16.88 -6.32
N ILE A 58 36.05 18.13 -6.76
CA ILE A 58 35.20 18.65 -7.83
C ILE A 58 36.06 19.44 -8.82
N LYS A 59 35.81 19.27 -10.12
CA LYS A 59 36.49 20.02 -11.18
C LYS A 59 35.95 21.45 -11.26
N GLU A 60 36.82 22.44 -11.14
CA GLU A 60 36.44 23.86 -11.15
C GLU A 60 35.76 24.30 -12.47
N LYS A 61 36.33 23.91 -13.63
CA LYS A 61 35.84 24.32 -14.96
C LYS A 61 34.35 24.03 -15.23
N SER A 62 33.81 22.95 -14.67
CA SER A 62 32.41 22.53 -14.89
C SER A 62 31.48 22.97 -13.75
N ASN A 63 32.02 23.45 -12.64
CA ASN A 63 31.28 23.66 -11.40
C ASN A 63 31.37 25.10 -10.87
N MET A 64 32.10 25.96 -11.57
CA MET A 64 32.18 27.39 -11.29
C MET A 64 31.98 28.19 -12.57
N GLN A 65 31.04 29.14 -12.55
CA GLN A 65 30.78 30.03 -13.68
C GLN A 65 30.77 31.48 -13.23
N LYS A 66 31.54 32.33 -13.92
CA LYS A 66 31.47 33.79 -13.75
C LYS A 66 30.45 34.36 -14.74
N MET A 67 29.49 35.13 -14.24
CA MET A 67 28.51 35.83 -15.08
C MET A 67 28.61 37.33 -14.87
N HIS A 68 28.59 38.09 -15.97
CA HIS A 68 28.41 39.53 -15.93
C HIS A 68 26.92 39.83 -15.77
N ILE A 69 26.60 40.70 -14.81
CA ILE A 69 25.24 41.19 -14.58
C ILE A 69 25.19 42.62 -15.11
N ALA A 70 24.14 42.97 -15.85
CA ALA A 70 23.92 44.34 -16.30
C ALA A 70 23.90 45.27 -15.09
N ASN A 71 24.70 46.36 -15.14
CA ASN A 71 24.92 47.33 -14.06
C ASN A 71 25.84 46.88 -12.90
N SER A 72 26.68 45.87 -13.08
CA SER A 72 27.75 45.52 -12.11
C SER A 72 29.12 45.49 -12.78
N ASP A 73 30.07 46.27 -12.25
CA ASP A 73 31.45 46.31 -12.73
C ASP A 73 32.24 45.03 -12.43
N LYS A 74 31.75 44.20 -11.49
CA LYS A 74 32.40 42.92 -11.13
C LYS A 74 31.54 41.72 -11.53
N PRO A 75 32.15 40.68 -12.15
CA PRO A 75 31.44 39.45 -12.46
C PRO A 75 31.08 38.71 -11.16
N VAL A 76 29.87 38.14 -11.12
CA VAL A 76 29.40 37.31 -10.00
C VAL A 76 29.69 35.85 -10.29
N THR A 77 30.26 35.16 -9.30
CA THR A 77 30.56 33.73 -9.40
C THR A 77 29.39 32.89 -8.91
N PHE A 78 29.01 31.91 -9.71
CA PHE A 78 28.02 30.89 -9.43
C PHE A 78 28.69 29.52 -9.27
N TYR A 79 28.17 28.73 -8.35
CA TYR A 79 28.63 27.39 -8.02
C TYR A 79 27.51 26.37 -8.25
N SER A 80 27.88 25.20 -8.76
CA SER A 80 26.94 24.12 -9.09
C SER A 80 26.39 23.42 -7.85
N LEU A 81 25.39 22.56 -8.06
CA LEU A 81 24.82 21.70 -7.03
C LEU A 81 25.90 20.88 -6.30
N ASP A 82 26.88 20.34 -7.02
CA ASP A 82 27.94 19.52 -6.42
C ASP A 82 28.75 20.30 -5.38
N VAL A 83 29.08 21.56 -5.68
CA VAL A 83 29.79 22.44 -4.74
C VAL A 83 28.89 22.77 -3.54
N ILE A 84 27.60 23.04 -3.78
CA ILE A 84 26.63 23.33 -2.70
C ILE A 84 26.51 22.14 -1.74
N LEU A 85 26.32 20.93 -2.28
CA LEU A 85 26.25 19.69 -1.48
C LEU A 85 27.54 19.48 -0.69
N SER A 86 28.69 19.65 -1.33
CA SER A 86 30.02 19.48 -0.74
C SER A 86 30.31 20.45 0.40
N VAL A 87 29.87 21.71 0.27
CA VAL A 87 29.91 22.68 1.37
C VAL A 87 28.96 22.26 2.50
N GLY A 88 27.74 21.79 2.19
CA GLY A 88 26.79 21.28 3.18
C GLY A 88 27.30 20.10 4.00
N TYR A 89 28.10 19.22 3.39
CA TYR A 89 28.75 18.12 4.11
C TYR A 89 29.88 18.57 5.04
N ARG A 90 30.62 19.63 4.66
CA ARG A 90 31.79 20.12 5.41
C ARG A 90 31.50 21.17 6.49
N THR A 91 30.34 21.83 6.42
CA THR A 91 29.97 22.91 7.34
C THR A 91 29.38 22.38 8.65
N ASN A 92 29.57 23.09 9.76
CA ASN A 92 29.12 22.66 11.08
C ASN A 92 28.02 23.53 11.69
N SER A 93 26.99 23.87 10.90
CA SER A 93 25.79 24.56 11.40
C SER A 93 24.66 23.59 11.73
N LYS A 94 23.66 24.06 12.49
CA LYS A 94 22.42 23.28 12.74
C LYS A 94 21.72 22.89 11.44
N VAL A 95 21.72 23.78 10.43
CA VAL A 95 21.11 23.52 9.12
C VAL A 95 21.91 22.46 8.36
N ALA A 96 23.25 22.56 8.35
CA ALA A 96 24.13 21.59 7.71
C ALA A 96 24.02 20.18 8.34
N ILE A 97 23.86 20.11 9.67
CA ILE A 97 23.61 18.83 10.37
C ILE A 97 22.28 18.21 9.92
N THR A 98 21.20 19.00 9.86
CA THR A 98 19.89 18.52 9.38
C THR A 98 19.97 18.09 7.91
N PHE A 99 20.67 18.86 7.08
CA PHE A 99 20.96 18.50 5.69
C PHE A 99 21.64 17.13 5.60
N ARG A 100 22.72 16.90 6.36
CA ARG A 100 23.41 15.60 6.37
C ARG A 100 22.51 14.45 6.81
N LYS A 101 21.73 14.63 7.87
CA LYS A 101 20.76 13.61 8.32
C LYS A 101 19.76 13.26 7.21
N TRP A 102 19.23 14.27 6.53
CA TRP A 102 18.32 14.10 5.41
C TRP A 102 19.01 13.37 4.23
N SER A 103 20.19 13.82 3.81
CA SER A 103 20.92 13.22 2.69
C SER A 103 21.28 11.76 2.96
N THR A 104 21.76 11.44 4.18
CA THR A 104 22.04 10.06 4.57
C THR A 104 20.79 9.19 4.57
N GLN A 105 19.65 9.71 5.05
CA GLN A 105 18.39 8.98 5.00
C GLN A 105 17.92 8.74 3.56
N THR A 106 18.02 9.76 2.69
CA THR A 106 17.68 9.65 1.26
C THR A 106 18.55 8.63 0.54
N LEU A 107 19.87 8.63 0.78
CA LEU A 107 20.78 7.65 0.20
C LEU A 107 20.48 6.23 0.73
N ARG A 108 20.22 6.10 2.03
CA ARG A 108 19.84 4.82 2.64
C ARG A 108 18.55 4.28 2.02
N GLU A 109 17.54 5.12 1.83
CA GLU A 109 16.30 4.73 1.17
C GLU A 109 16.55 4.27 -0.27
N HIS A 110 17.36 5.01 -1.03
CA HIS A 110 17.73 4.63 -2.38
C HIS A 110 18.39 3.25 -2.44
N ILE A 111 19.39 3.01 -1.57
CA ILE A 111 20.14 1.76 -1.54
C ILE A 111 19.28 0.59 -1.06
N THR A 112 18.46 0.79 -0.02
CA THR A 112 17.68 -0.29 0.61
C THR A 112 16.38 -0.62 -0.14
N LYS A 113 15.77 0.35 -0.81
CA LYS A 113 14.48 0.18 -1.52
C LYS A 113 14.60 0.22 -3.04
N GLY A 114 15.76 0.59 -3.57
CA GLY A 114 16.01 0.78 -5.00
C GLY A 114 15.49 2.10 -5.57
N TYR A 115 14.87 2.96 -4.76
CA TYR A 115 14.32 4.24 -5.21
C TYR A 115 14.15 5.24 -4.04
N THR A 116 14.04 6.53 -4.38
CA THR A 116 13.75 7.62 -3.42
C THR A 116 12.60 8.47 -3.98
N ILE A 117 11.63 8.84 -3.13
CA ILE A 117 10.48 9.67 -3.53
C ILE A 117 10.46 10.97 -2.73
N ASN A 118 10.51 12.10 -3.43
CA ASN A 118 10.22 13.40 -2.83
C ASN A 118 8.72 13.71 -2.92
N LYS A 119 7.96 13.30 -1.90
CA LYS A 119 6.48 13.44 -1.85
C LYS A 119 5.99 14.89 -2.03
N LYS A 120 6.75 15.88 -1.56
CA LYS A 120 6.35 17.30 -1.63
C LYS A 120 6.49 17.86 -3.04
N VAL A 121 7.55 17.48 -3.75
CA VAL A 121 7.75 17.84 -5.16
C VAL A 121 6.73 17.11 -6.04
N LEU A 122 6.48 15.83 -5.75
CA LEU A 122 5.47 15.01 -6.44
C LEU A 122 4.07 15.67 -6.41
N ALA A 123 3.68 16.20 -5.25
CA ALA A 123 2.38 16.83 -5.10
C ALA A 123 2.25 18.16 -5.85
N LYS A 124 3.37 18.85 -6.13
CA LYS A 124 3.40 20.14 -6.84
C LYS A 124 3.61 19.99 -8.35
N ASN A 125 4.33 18.95 -8.77
CA ASN A 125 4.68 18.70 -10.17
C ASN A 125 4.11 17.36 -10.64
N TYR A 126 2.81 17.17 -10.42
CA TYR A 126 2.13 15.91 -10.73
C TYR A 126 2.24 15.53 -12.21
N ASP A 127 2.18 16.49 -13.13
CA ASP A 127 2.30 16.25 -14.57
C ASP A 127 3.71 15.78 -14.98
N GLU A 128 4.76 16.34 -14.36
CA GLU A 128 6.15 15.96 -14.62
C GLU A 128 6.45 14.55 -14.05
N PHE A 129 5.78 14.19 -12.94
CA PHE A 129 5.79 12.83 -12.44
C PHE A 129 5.10 11.85 -13.41
N LEU A 130 3.95 12.22 -13.99
CA LEU A 130 3.30 11.39 -15.00
C LEU A 130 4.21 11.17 -16.23
N GLN A 131 4.96 12.19 -16.66
CA GLN A 131 5.96 12.06 -17.72
C GLN A 131 7.14 11.14 -17.35
N ALA A 132 7.59 11.17 -16.10
CA ALA A 132 8.61 10.25 -15.61
C ALA A 132 8.10 8.80 -15.62
N ILE A 133 6.84 8.57 -15.21
CA ILE A 133 6.19 7.26 -15.31
C ILE A 133 6.07 6.81 -16.77
N GLU A 134 5.76 7.72 -17.69
CA GLU A 134 5.72 7.44 -19.13
C GLU A 134 7.11 7.13 -19.72
N SER A 135 8.16 7.76 -19.19
CA SER A 135 9.54 7.47 -19.59
C SER A 135 9.99 6.09 -19.10
N VAL A 136 9.63 5.73 -17.87
CA VAL A 136 9.85 4.37 -17.33
C VAL A 136 9.03 3.34 -18.11
N LYS A 137 7.81 3.69 -18.54
CA LYS A 137 6.95 2.88 -19.43
C LYS A 137 7.64 2.55 -20.76
N ASN A 138 8.38 3.48 -21.35
CA ASN A 138 9.12 3.25 -22.60
C ASN A 138 10.37 2.36 -22.45
N LEU A 139 10.81 2.13 -21.21
CA LEU A 139 11.92 1.22 -20.89
C LEU A 139 11.43 -0.20 -20.55
N LEU A 140 10.12 -0.39 -20.40
CA LEU A 140 9.53 -1.73 -20.27
C LEU A 140 9.56 -2.42 -21.64
N PRO A 141 9.89 -3.73 -21.70
CA PRO A 141 9.97 -4.45 -22.97
C PRO A 141 8.66 -4.32 -23.75
N ASN A 142 8.77 -4.02 -25.04
CA ASN A 142 7.65 -3.71 -25.94
C ASN A 142 6.65 -4.87 -25.97
N GLY A 143 5.58 -4.73 -25.19
CA GLY A 143 4.47 -5.65 -25.11
C GLY A 143 3.18 -4.91 -24.74
N GLY A 144 2.61 -4.20 -25.72
CA GLY A 144 1.21 -3.77 -25.71
C GLY A 144 0.97 -2.28 -25.47
N GLN A 145 0.26 -1.65 -26.42
CA GLN A 145 -0.44 -0.39 -26.21
C GLN A 145 -1.43 -0.54 -25.06
N VAL A 146 -1.04 -0.14 -23.86
CA VAL A 146 -1.95 0.02 -22.72
C VAL A 146 -1.84 1.48 -22.27
N ASN A 147 -2.98 2.16 -22.12
CA ASN A 147 -3.02 3.48 -21.50
C ASN A 147 -2.33 3.38 -20.14
N ALA A 148 -1.45 4.31 -19.80
CA ALA A 148 -0.66 4.22 -18.57
C ALA A 148 -1.54 4.20 -17.31
N ARG A 149 -2.74 4.76 -17.37
CA ARG A 149 -3.77 4.64 -16.32
C ARG A 149 -4.31 3.22 -16.20
N ASP A 150 -4.72 2.62 -17.31
CA ASP A 150 -5.23 1.25 -17.38
C ASP A 150 -4.14 0.23 -16.97
N ALA A 151 -2.87 0.46 -17.35
CA ALA A 151 -1.74 -0.35 -16.92
C ALA A 151 -1.47 -0.22 -15.42
N LEU A 152 -1.57 0.98 -14.86
CA LEU A 152 -1.34 1.21 -13.42
C LEU A 152 -2.50 0.68 -12.57
N GLU A 153 -3.74 0.76 -13.05
CA GLU A 153 -4.88 0.08 -12.44
C GLU A 153 -4.73 -1.44 -12.53
N LEU A 154 -4.30 -1.97 -13.68
CA LEU A 154 -4.02 -3.38 -13.86
C LEU A 154 -2.89 -3.86 -12.93
N ILE A 155 -1.80 -3.10 -12.80
CA ILE A 155 -0.70 -3.41 -11.89
C ILE A 155 -1.16 -3.35 -10.43
N LYS A 156 -1.98 -2.36 -10.04
CA LYS A 156 -2.55 -2.31 -8.68
C LYS A 156 -3.47 -3.50 -8.39
N MET A 157 -4.33 -3.83 -9.35
CA MET A 157 -5.25 -4.96 -9.26
C MET A 157 -4.46 -6.28 -9.19
N PHE A 158 -3.47 -6.44 -10.05
CA PHE A 158 -2.64 -7.64 -10.13
C PHE A 158 -1.68 -7.76 -8.94
N ALA A 159 -1.13 -6.67 -8.41
CA ALA A 159 -0.26 -6.72 -7.23
C ALA A 159 -0.99 -7.28 -6.00
N GLY A 160 -2.26 -6.90 -5.80
CA GLY A 160 -3.10 -7.46 -4.74
C GLY A 160 -3.37 -8.95 -4.93
N THR A 161 -3.66 -9.36 -6.17
CA THR A 161 -3.84 -10.77 -6.55
C THR A 161 -2.55 -11.56 -6.38
N TRP A 162 -1.42 -11.06 -6.88
CA TRP A 162 -0.10 -11.67 -6.78
C TRP A 162 0.30 -11.94 -5.34
N LEU A 163 0.16 -10.95 -4.45
CA LEU A 163 0.45 -11.11 -3.03
C LEU A 163 -0.45 -12.17 -2.38
N SER A 164 -1.70 -12.29 -2.82
CA SER A 164 -2.64 -13.27 -2.28
C SER A 164 -2.34 -14.69 -2.80
N LEU A 165 -1.95 -14.83 -4.07
CA LEU A 165 -1.51 -16.09 -4.67
C LEU A 165 -0.19 -16.57 -4.09
N ASP A 166 0.81 -15.68 -3.97
CA ASP A 166 2.09 -15.98 -3.32
C ASP A 166 1.89 -16.40 -1.86
N ALA A 167 0.96 -15.76 -1.15
CA ALA A 167 0.61 -16.15 0.21
C ALA A 167 -0.07 -17.52 0.29
N TYR A 168 -0.87 -17.88 -0.70
CA TYR A 168 -1.48 -19.20 -0.82
C TYR A 168 -0.41 -20.27 -1.07
N ASP A 169 0.49 -20.05 -2.03
CA ASP A 169 1.55 -20.99 -2.41
C ASP A 169 2.57 -21.20 -1.28
N LYS A 170 2.90 -20.14 -0.54
CA LYS A 170 3.86 -20.19 0.59
C LYS A 170 3.22 -20.47 1.95
N GLU A 171 1.91 -20.74 1.99
CA GLU A 171 1.15 -20.98 3.23
C GLU A 171 1.26 -19.84 4.28
N THR A 172 1.40 -18.59 3.81
CA THR A 172 1.51 -17.39 4.67
C THR A 172 0.20 -16.62 4.82
N LEU A 173 -0.93 -17.24 4.47
CA LEU A 173 -2.26 -16.67 4.62
C LEU A 173 -2.58 -16.27 6.08
N PRO A 174 -3.45 -15.27 6.29
CA PRO A 174 -3.86 -14.87 7.63
C PRO A 174 -4.43 -16.05 8.42
N LYS A 175 -3.97 -16.21 9.67
CA LYS A 175 -4.48 -17.24 10.58
C LYS A 175 -5.53 -16.72 11.56
N THR A 176 -5.60 -15.39 11.71
CA THR A 176 -6.52 -14.72 12.66
C THR A 176 -7.15 -13.49 12.03
N GLY A 177 -8.34 -13.14 12.51
CA GLY A 177 -9.02 -11.91 12.16
C GLY A 177 -8.57 -10.73 13.02
N THR A 178 -9.09 -9.54 12.70
CA THR A 178 -8.67 -8.29 13.38
C THR A 178 -9.71 -7.81 14.38
N ARG A 179 -10.98 -8.23 14.27
CA ARG A 179 -12.07 -7.73 15.09
C ARG A 179 -12.45 -8.74 16.18
N LYS A 180 -12.12 -8.39 17.43
CA LYS A 180 -12.41 -9.21 18.63
C LYS A 180 -13.75 -8.92 19.30
N LYS A 181 -14.61 -8.08 18.70
CA LYS A 181 -15.91 -7.72 19.31
C LYS A 181 -16.76 -8.98 19.43
N GLN A 182 -17.26 -9.26 20.63
CA GLN A 182 -18.17 -10.38 20.83
C GLN A 182 -19.56 -10.01 20.33
N VAL A 183 -20.07 -10.82 19.39
CA VAL A 183 -21.49 -10.85 19.02
C VAL A 183 -21.98 -12.21 19.44
N LYS A 184 -23.01 -12.25 20.30
CA LYS A 184 -23.69 -13.51 20.63
C LYS A 184 -24.62 -13.83 19.46
N ILE A 185 -24.32 -14.92 18.76
CA ILE A 185 -25.15 -15.49 17.71
C ILE A 185 -25.52 -16.89 18.17
N THR A 186 -26.82 -17.23 18.16
CA THR A 186 -27.30 -18.55 18.61
C THR A 186 -27.64 -19.46 17.42
N ALA A 187 -27.71 -20.76 17.69
CA ALA A 187 -28.15 -21.76 16.72
C ALA A 187 -29.59 -21.47 16.27
N ASP A 188 -30.47 -21.13 17.21
CA ASP A 188 -31.87 -20.80 16.95
C ASP A 188 -32.03 -19.61 15.99
N GLU A 189 -31.21 -18.57 16.17
CA GLU A 189 -31.23 -17.40 15.27
C GLU A 189 -30.85 -17.79 13.83
N LEU A 190 -29.84 -18.64 13.67
CA LEU A 190 -29.41 -19.11 12.35
C LEU A 190 -30.44 -20.07 11.74
N GLN A 191 -30.99 -20.99 12.51
CA GLN A 191 -32.04 -21.91 12.05
C GLN A 191 -33.28 -21.15 11.59
N LYS A 192 -33.71 -20.13 12.34
CA LYS A 192 -34.82 -19.27 11.94
C LYS A 192 -34.53 -18.57 10.61
N ALA A 193 -33.33 -18.00 10.45
CA ALA A 193 -32.94 -17.33 9.21
C ALA A 193 -32.89 -18.30 8.01
N LEU A 194 -32.41 -19.53 8.21
CA LEU A 194 -32.41 -20.57 7.18
C LEU A 194 -33.81 -21.06 6.82
N GLN A 195 -34.71 -21.12 7.81
CA GLN A 195 -36.11 -21.47 7.57
C GLN A 195 -36.84 -20.38 6.78
N GLU A 196 -36.56 -19.10 7.06
CA GLU A 196 -37.05 -17.97 6.26
C GLU A 196 -36.55 -18.06 4.82
N LEU A 197 -35.24 -18.32 4.62
CA LEU A 197 -34.67 -18.55 3.28
C LEU A 197 -35.36 -19.71 2.56
N LYS A 198 -35.56 -20.85 3.23
CA LYS A 198 -36.23 -22.02 2.66
C LYS A 198 -37.64 -21.66 2.19
N ASN A 199 -38.41 -20.97 3.02
CA ASN A 199 -39.77 -20.57 2.69
C ASN A 199 -39.82 -19.66 1.46
N ASP A 200 -38.88 -18.71 1.35
CA ASP A 200 -38.80 -17.81 0.19
C ASP A 200 -38.43 -18.55 -1.09
N LEU A 201 -37.47 -19.48 -1.03
CA LEU A 201 -37.09 -20.29 -2.19
C LEU A 201 -38.21 -21.24 -2.63
N LEU A 202 -38.98 -21.80 -1.69
CA LEU A 202 -40.15 -22.63 -2.01
C LEU A 202 -41.24 -21.83 -2.73
N LYS A 203 -41.52 -20.61 -2.28
CA LYS A 203 -42.49 -19.71 -2.95
C LYS A 203 -42.07 -19.40 -4.39
N LYS A 204 -40.76 -19.23 -4.62
CA LYS A 204 -40.19 -18.97 -5.94
C LYS A 204 -40.01 -20.24 -6.80
N LYS A 205 -40.31 -21.43 -6.26
CA LYS A 205 -40.05 -22.74 -6.90
C LYS A 205 -38.55 -22.98 -7.22
N GLU A 206 -37.66 -22.36 -6.45
CA GLU A 206 -36.19 -22.44 -6.61
C GLU A 206 -35.55 -23.51 -5.69
N ALA A 207 -36.36 -24.15 -4.83
CA ALA A 207 -35.92 -25.20 -3.91
C ALA A 207 -36.97 -26.30 -3.78
N SER A 208 -36.50 -27.51 -3.43
CA SER A 208 -37.35 -28.63 -3.05
C SER A 208 -37.72 -28.58 -1.56
N LYS A 209 -38.68 -29.39 -1.13
CA LYS A 209 -39.02 -29.54 0.30
C LYS A 209 -37.83 -30.01 1.16
N LEU A 210 -36.86 -30.70 0.54
CA LEU A 210 -35.65 -31.23 1.19
C LEU A 210 -34.57 -30.17 1.42
N PHE A 211 -34.67 -29.01 0.77
CA PHE A 211 -33.72 -27.92 0.97
C PHE A 211 -33.68 -27.49 2.43
N GLY A 212 -32.48 -27.38 3.00
CA GLY A 212 -32.26 -26.93 4.37
C GLY A 212 -32.82 -27.86 5.44
N GLN A 213 -33.24 -29.09 5.09
CA GLN A 213 -33.65 -30.10 6.07
C GLN A 213 -32.40 -30.74 6.68
N GLU A 214 -32.24 -30.67 8.00
CA GLU A 214 -31.08 -31.26 8.69
C GLU A 214 -31.06 -32.80 8.55
N ARG A 215 -29.87 -33.39 8.32
CA ARG A 215 -29.68 -34.84 8.20
C ARG A 215 -29.63 -35.55 9.55
N GLY A 216 -29.17 -34.85 10.57
CA GLY A 216 -29.07 -35.34 11.94
C GLY A 216 -29.78 -34.39 12.90
N VAL A 217 -30.07 -34.88 14.10
CA VAL A 217 -30.62 -34.05 15.18
C VAL A 217 -29.58 -32.99 15.53
N ASP A 218 -30.01 -31.73 15.56
CA ASP A 218 -29.22 -30.58 16.04
C ASP A 218 -27.86 -30.38 15.34
N ALA A 219 -27.75 -30.69 14.04
CA ALA A 219 -26.52 -30.54 13.28
C ALA A 219 -26.04 -29.07 13.23
N ILE A 220 -26.96 -28.11 13.10
CA ILE A 220 -26.62 -26.68 13.14
C ILE A 220 -26.20 -26.24 14.54
N GLN A 221 -26.84 -26.77 15.58
CA GLN A 221 -26.44 -26.50 16.96
C GLN A 221 -25.02 -27.01 17.24
N GLY A 222 -24.66 -28.20 16.75
CA GLY A 222 -23.30 -28.73 16.84
C GLY A 222 -22.27 -27.84 16.14
N ILE A 223 -22.58 -27.34 14.93
CA ILE A 223 -21.70 -26.41 14.20
C ILE A 223 -21.51 -25.11 14.98
N ILE A 224 -22.60 -24.46 15.41
CA ILE A 224 -22.52 -23.20 16.16
C ILE A 224 -21.80 -23.41 17.50
N GLY A 225 -22.10 -24.50 18.21
CA GLY A 225 -21.41 -24.88 19.44
C GLY A 225 -19.91 -24.99 19.23
N SER A 226 -19.46 -25.67 18.16
CA SER A 226 -18.04 -25.81 17.84
C SER A 226 -17.33 -24.48 17.52
N ILE A 227 -18.06 -23.50 16.98
CA ILE A 227 -17.52 -22.19 16.60
C ILE A 227 -17.42 -21.24 17.80
N PHE A 228 -18.38 -21.33 18.71
CA PHE A 228 -18.49 -20.43 19.86
C PHE A 228 -17.99 -21.05 21.18
N GLN A 229 -17.49 -22.29 21.16
CA GLN A 229 -16.91 -22.94 22.34
C GLN A 229 -15.65 -22.25 22.85
N THR A 230 -15.35 -22.50 24.11
CA THR A 230 -14.12 -22.07 24.79
C THR A 230 -13.22 -23.28 25.03
N VAL A 231 -11.93 -23.16 24.68
CA VAL A 231 -10.90 -24.18 24.85
C VAL A 231 -9.77 -23.59 25.71
N PHE A 232 -9.41 -24.25 26.82
CA PHE A 232 -8.42 -23.75 27.79
C PHE A 232 -8.67 -22.30 28.26
N GLY A 233 -9.93 -21.93 28.47
CA GLY A 233 -10.32 -20.59 28.94
C GLY A 233 -10.27 -19.49 27.87
N LYS A 234 -10.07 -19.82 26.59
CA LYS A 234 -10.10 -18.88 25.46
C LYS A 234 -11.09 -19.34 24.39
N ASP A 235 -11.76 -18.41 23.71
CA ASP A 235 -12.58 -18.73 22.53
C ASP A 235 -11.78 -19.59 21.54
N ALA A 236 -12.37 -20.66 21.02
CA ALA A 236 -11.76 -21.49 19.98
C ALA A 236 -11.39 -20.68 18.73
N TYR A 237 -12.21 -19.68 18.41
CA TYR A 237 -12.00 -18.71 17.34
C TYR A 237 -12.13 -17.31 17.90
N SER A 238 -11.04 -16.53 17.82
CA SER A 238 -10.91 -15.31 18.64
C SER A 238 -11.55 -14.07 18.01
N SER A 239 -11.83 -14.12 16.70
CA SER A 239 -12.33 -12.99 15.91
C SER A 239 -13.63 -13.32 15.20
N LEU A 240 -14.40 -12.28 14.87
CA LEU A 240 -15.62 -12.42 14.06
C LEU A 240 -15.32 -12.97 12.66
N GLU A 241 -14.18 -12.58 12.08
CA GLU A 241 -13.76 -13.09 10.78
C GLU A 241 -13.48 -14.61 10.84
N GLU A 242 -12.77 -15.10 11.88
CA GLU A 242 -12.54 -16.54 12.06
C GLU A 242 -13.84 -17.31 12.26
N LYS A 243 -14.75 -16.80 13.09
CA LYS A 243 -16.06 -17.43 13.33
C LYS A 243 -16.88 -17.53 12.05
N SER A 244 -16.90 -16.46 11.25
CA SER A 244 -17.60 -16.46 9.95
C SER A 244 -16.96 -17.42 8.93
N ALA A 245 -15.63 -17.46 8.86
CA ALA A 245 -14.91 -18.34 7.93
C ALA A 245 -15.16 -19.82 8.26
N HIS A 246 -15.12 -20.17 9.55
CA HIS A 246 -15.44 -21.52 10.00
C HIS A 246 -16.91 -21.87 9.83
N LEU A 247 -17.83 -20.91 9.98
CA LEU A 247 -19.26 -21.13 9.70
C LEU A 247 -19.50 -21.53 8.25
N LEU A 248 -18.90 -20.79 7.29
CA LEU A 248 -18.96 -21.15 5.88
C LEU A 248 -18.37 -22.55 5.65
N TYR A 249 -17.15 -22.78 6.16
CA TYR A 249 -16.44 -24.04 5.96
C TYR A 249 -17.21 -25.24 6.50
N PHE A 250 -17.70 -25.17 7.74
CA PHE A 250 -18.39 -26.28 8.39
C PHE A 250 -19.74 -26.59 7.76
N ILE A 251 -20.57 -25.60 7.42
CA ILE A 251 -21.84 -25.88 6.75
C ILE A 251 -21.61 -26.50 5.37
N VAL A 252 -20.59 -26.04 4.64
CA VAL A 252 -20.31 -26.57 3.31
C VAL A 252 -19.71 -27.98 3.37
N LYS A 253 -18.72 -28.24 4.24
CA LYS A 253 -17.99 -29.52 4.30
C LYS A 253 -18.66 -30.59 5.14
N ASN A 254 -19.34 -30.23 6.23
CA ASN A 254 -19.96 -31.23 7.12
C ASN A 254 -21.32 -31.71 6.57
N HIS A 255 -21.84 -31.07 5.52
CA HIS A 255 -23.10 -31.39 4.88
C HIS A 255 -24.27 -31.59 5.88
N PRO A 256 -24.56 -30.61 6.76
CA PRO A 256 -25.58 -30.77 7.79
C PRO A 256 -26.99 -30.96 7.22
N PHE A 257 -27.24 -30.57 5.96
CA PHE A 257 -28.55 -30.66 5.31
C PHE A 257 -28.63 -31.77 4.26
N VAL A 258 -29.83 -32.32 4.07
CA VAL A 258 -30.15 -33.29 3.01
C VAL A 258 -29.78 -32.70 1.65
N ASP A 259 -30.30 -31.51 1.37
CA ASP A 259 -29.98 -30.68 0.20
C ASP A 259 -29.71 -29.22 0.60
N GLY A 260 -28.95 -28.51 -0.22
CA GLY A 260 -28.74 -27.08 -0.09
C GLY A 260 -27.54 -26.66 0.75
N ASN A 261 -26.61 -27.56 1.07
CA ASN A 261 -25.44 -27.27 1.92
C ASN A 261 -24.61 -26.06 1.44
N LYS A 262 -24.27 -26.01 0.15
CA LYS A 262 -23.52 -24.89 -0.45
C LYS A 262 -24.28 -23.56 -0.31
N ARG A 263 -25.56 -23.55 -0.69
CA ARG A 263 -26.43 -22.36 -0.64
C ARG A 263 -26.67 -21.89 0.81
N SER A 264 -26.90 -22.82 1.72
CA SER A 264 -27.12 -22.55 3.15
C SER A 264 -25.85 -22.04 3.82
N GLY A 265 -24.68 -22.59 3.47
CA GLY A 265 -23.39 -22.12 3.97
C GLY A 265 -23.06 -20.70 3.49
N ALA A 266 -23.26 -20.42 2.20
CA ALA A 266 -23.09 -19.09 1.63
C ALA A 266 -24.03 -18.07 2.29
N PHE A 267 -25.31 -18.44 2.49
CA PHE A 267 -26.27 -17.60 3.19
C PHE A 267 -25.86 -17.35 4.65
N ALA A 268 -25.53 -18.40 5.40
CA ALA A 268 -25.14 -18.30 6.80
C ALA A 268 -23.91 -17.40 6.98
N PHE A 269 -22.95 -17.47 6.06
CA PHE A 269 -21.79 -16.59 6.02
C PHE A 269 -22.19 -15.12 5.88
N VAL A 270 -22.98 -14.77 4.86
CA VAL A 270 -23.41 -13.38 4.63
C VAL A 270 -24.29 -12.87 5.77
N TRP A 271 -25.22 -13.71 6.25
CA TRP A 271 -26.08 -13.42 7.39
C TRP A 271 -25.27 -13.10 8.63
N PHE A 272 -24.25 -13.91 8.95
CA PHE A 272 -23.36 -13.70 10.09
C PHE A 272 -22.60 -12.38 9.97
N LEU A 273 -22.00 -12.11 8.80
CA LEU A 273 -21.25 -10.87 8.56
C LEU A 273 -22.15 -9.64 8.71
N ASN A 274 -23.39 -9.73 8.24
CA ASN A 274 -24.39 -8.66 8.34
C ASN A 274 -24.79 -8.42 9.80
N LYS A 275 -25.18 -9.48 10.52
CA LYS A 275 -25.55 -9.44 11.95
C LYS A 275 -24.40 -8.91 12.81
N SER A 276 -23.17 -9.20 12.43
CA SER A 276 -21.96 -8.76 13.12
C SER A 276 -21.50 -7.34 12.74
N GLY A 277 -22.14 -6.69 11.76
CA GLY A 277 -21.79 -5.34 11.30
C GLY A 277 -20.45 -5.27 10.55
N ILE A 278 -19.98 -6.37 9.98
CA ILE A 278 -18.68 -6.47 9.28
C ILE A 278 -18.81 -6.82 7.79
N LEU A 279 -20.03 -6.94 7.27
CA LEU A 279 -20.29 -7.20 5.86
C LEU A 279 -19.77 -6.04 4.99
N ARG A 280 -18.89 -6.37 4.04
CA ARG A 280 -18.38 -5.46 3.02
C ARG A 280 -18.94 -5.85 1.66
N LYS A 281 -19.97 -5.14 1.20
CA LYS A 281 -20.67 -5.43 -0.06
C LYS A 281 -19.79 -5.25 -1.30
N ASP A 282 -18.74 -4.43 -1.20
CA ASP A 282 -17.71 -4.23 -2.23
C ASP A 282 -16.71 -5.40 -2.35
N LYS A 283 -16.62 -6.26 -1.32
CA LYS A 283 -15.70 -7.42 -1.29
C LYS A 283 -16.44 -8.75 -1.41
N ILE A 284 -17.59 -8.87 -0.76
CA ILE A 284 -18.42 -10.07 -0.79
C ILE A 284 -19.48 -9.89 -1.88
N THR A 285 -19.02 -9.86 -3.13
CA THR A 285 -19.91 -9.84 -4.31
C THR A 285 -20.51 -11.23 -4.54
N PRO A 286 -21.61 -11.36 -5.30
CA PRO A 286 -22.18 -12.65 -5.66
C PRO A 286 -21.16 -13.60 -6.31
N GLU A 287 -20.29 -13.08 -7.18
CA GLU A 287 -19.25 -13.85 -7.87
C GLU A 287 -18.18 -14.35 -6.89
N ALA A 288 -17.68 -13.46 -6.02
CA ALA A 288 -16.68 -13.80 -5.01
C ALA A 288 -17.23 -14.86 -4.03
N LEU A 289 -18.46 -14.70 -3.56
CA LEU A 289 -19.11 -15.66 -2.68
C LEU A 289 -19.34 -17.02 -3.36
N THR A 290 -19.74 -17.02 -4.63
CA THR A 290 -19.95 -18.24 -5.42
C THR A 290 -18.65 -19.01 -5.57
N VAL A 291 -17.58 -18.35 -6.03
CA VAL A 291 -16.26 -18.97 -6.19
C VAL A 291 -15.74 -19.49 -4.86
N LEU A 292 -15.83 -18.70 -3.79
CA LEU A 292 -15.36 -19.09 -2.47
C LEU A 292 -16.12 -20.31 -1.92
N THR A 293 -17.44 -20.34 -2.10
CA THR A 293 -18.28 -21.46 -1.66
C THR A 293 -17.96 -22.75 -2.42
N LEU A 294 -17.77 -22.65 -3.74
CA LEU A 294 -17.37 -23.79 -4.57
C LEU A 294 -15.96 -24.27 -4.22
N LEU A 295 -15.01 -23.36 -4.05
CA LEU A 295 -13.64 -23.68 -3.66
C LEU A 295 -13.60 -24.42 -2.32
N VAL A 296 -14.36 -23.95 -1.33
CA VAL A 296 -14.52 -24.67 -0.06
C VAL A 296 -15.11 -26.06 -0.30
N ALA A 297 -16.19 -26.18 -1.07
CA ALA A 297 -16.85 -27.46 -1.32
C ALA A 297 -15.88 -28.50 -1.92
N GLU A 298 -15.16 -28.11 -2.96
CA GLU A 298 -14.24 -28.97 -3.72
C GLU A 298 -12.88 -29.18 -3.04
N SER A 299 -12.52 -28.35 -2.04
CA SER A 299 -11.23 -28.48 -1.34
C SER A 299 -11.06 -29.81 -0.61
N ASN A 300 -9.81 -30.30 -0.54
CA ASN A 300 -9.47 -31.45 0.30
C ASN A 300 -9.61 -31.08 1.79
N PRO A 301 -10.15 -31.94 2.66
CA PRO A 301 -10.19 -31.69 4.11
C PRO A 301 -8.84 -31.30 4.73
N LYS A 302 -7.72 -31.80 4.19
CA LYS A 302 -6.36 -31.42 4.64
C LYS A 302 -6.05 -29.94 4.41
N ASP A 303 -6.68 -29.31 3.43
CA ASP A 303 -6.47 -27.90 3.07
C ASP A 303 -7.38 -26.94 3.86
N LYS A 304 -8.05 -27.41 4.93
CA LYS A 304 -8.91 -26.59 5.79
C LYS A 304 -8.28 -25.24 6.13
N ASN A 305 -7.04 -25.24 6.61
CA ASN A 305 -6.37 -24.01 7.05
C ASN A 305 -6.13 -23.04 5.89
N LYS A 306 -5.86 -23.55 4.67
CA LYS A 306 -5.72 -22.73 3.46
C LYS A 306 -7.06 -22.09 3.10
N MET A 307 -8.15 -22.85 3.15
CA MET A 307 -9.49 -22.34 2.86
C MET A 307 -9.89 -21.25 3.85
N ILE A 308 -9.69 -21.49 5.15
CA ILE A 308 -9.94 -20.48 6.18
C ILE A 308 -9.08 -19.24 5.94
N GLY A 309 -7.79 -19.41 5.64
CA GLY A 309 -6.89 -18.30 5.35
C GLY A 309 -7.31 -17.45 4.15
N LEU A 310 -7.81 -18.07 3.07
CA LEU A 310 -8.36 -17.36 1.92
C LEU A 310 -9.60 -16.53 2.27
N ILE A 311 -10.51 -17.09 3.07
CA ILE A 311 -11.70 -16.37 3.54
C ILE A 311 -11.27 -15.19 4.42
N LEU A 312 -10.32 -15.39 5.34
CA LEU A 312 -9.80 -14.33 6.20
C LEU A 312 -9.10 -13.22 5.41
N GLN A 313 -8.35 -13.57 4.37
CA GLN A 313 -7.72 -12.61 3.46
C GLN A 313 -8.78 -11.74 2.75
N LEU A 314 -9.88 -12.33 2.30
CA LEU A 314 -11.00 -11.59 1.70
C LEU A 314 -11.70 -10.64 2.70
N LEU A 315 -11.71 -11.00 3.99
CA LEU A 315 -12.32 -10.21 5.06
C LEU A 315 -11.39 -9.14 5.66
N LYS A 316 -10.09 -9.18 5.32
CA LYS A 316 -9.07 -8.25 5.81
C LYS A 316 -9.34 -6.81 5.35
N LYS A 317 -9.29 -5.86 6.28
CA LYS A 317 -9.52 -4.43 6.01
C LYS A 317 -8.69 -3.91 4.85
#